data_AF-A0A1Y2M0L0-F1
#
_entry.id   AF-A0A1Y2M0L0-F1
#
_cell.length_a   1.000
_cell.length_b   1.000
_cell.length_c   1.000
_cell.angle_alpha   90.00
_cell.angle_beta   90.00
_cell.angle_gamma   90.00
#
_symmetry.space_group_name_H-M   'P 1'
#
loop_
_entity.id
_entity.type
_entity.pdbx_description
1 polymer ?
#
loop_
_entity_poly.entity_id
_entity_poly.type
_entity_poly.pdbx_seq_one_letter_code
_entity_poly.pdbx_strand_id
1 'polypeptide(L)'
;MTTFEDLDDDVLYLILEYLYLERSAVLRTLRGSSRRLKDFADAVAHRTLSLIDDEAHKQITYRLAERLKDHVDQLRYYVRSLRIVNFKGDADSYCLNSALIVKCITRIQRLETFSWDCNQPMSTQILDVLQQQFFKAQVCANIALTSQVLLNIPQLHRLDVSVPCLDYFHDQRVSLFNDLKQALLRLSSLRHLSIDTYTDDKIFRLQGVSLNRLQIPLESGDRLPSLVTLELRSTSYDFDADHCQHLLESIDCNKLEQLTIASFNPISFFDTFSGYLPSLTYLDISYVSDIRNDPRHNRLRACSGFLTSLKSLQSLVFRFDNLDFRSDFASVQQNVHGPHLLHLSLLARPANSTGPELSGNIRKYLWKFANLKSLKMEFPSIRSYHRCLHCEGCNGEDHFQFSFIPPLPSLTEVNLSVRVHSSEQPLITTINKHAHCAIRHLWTTFASKPNSQLETLSLRFWRWETGRTTELKETIYDTMRLRGRLTIRVRHNRKIPVTVYNEICKEQEDGLVLVRFDELDQREGTVEL
;
A
#
# COMPACT_ATOMS: atom_id res chain seq x y z
N MET A 1 -43.20 6.52 -1.20
CA MET A 1 -41.95 5.79 -0.91
C MET A 1 -40.97 6.19 -2.00
N THR A 2 -39.83 6.79 -1.67
CA THR A 2 -38.78 7.12 -2.63
C THR A 2 -38.05 5.84 -3.04
N THR A 3 -38.00 5.57 -4.34
CA THR A 3 -37.25 4.43 -4.89
C THR A 3 -35.82 4.86 -5.23
N PHE A 4 -34.91 3.91 -5.46
CA PHE A 4 -33.56 4.22 -5.94
C PHE A 4 -33.56 4.97 -7.28
N GLU A 5 -34.62 4.82 -8.07
CA GLU A 5 -34.79 5.49 -9.37
C GLU A 5 -35.04 6.98 -9.24
N ASP A 6 -35.48 7.44 -8.05
CA ASP A 6 -35.77 8.84 -7.77
C ASP A 6 -34.55 9.59 -7.23
N LEU A 7 -33.48 8.87 -6.85
CA LEU A 7 -32.26 9.45 -6.31
C LEU A 7 -31.40 10.08 -7.41
N ASP A 8 -30.66 11.13 -7.08
CA ASP A 8 -29.64 11.71 -7.96
C ASP A 8 -28.43 10.78 -8.09
N ASP A 9 -27.74 10.83 -9.23
CA ASP A 9 -26.57 9.99 -9.50
C ASP A 9 -25.43 10.25 -8.49
N ASP A 10 -25.30 11.47 -7.96
CA ASP A 10 -24.33 11.79 -6.91
C ASP A 10 -24.66 11.06 -5.60
N VAL A 11 -25.96 10.98 -5.25
CA VAL A 11 -26.41 10.24 -4.06
C VAL A 11 -26.20 8.74 -4.25
N LEU A 12 -26.50 8.20 -5.43
CA LEU A 12 -26.24 6.80 -5.76
C LEU A 12 -24.74 6.47 -5.70
N TYR A 13 -23.89 7.40 -6.14
CA TYR A 13 -22.44 7.25 -6.08
C TYR A 13 -21.94 7.21 -4.63
N LEU A 14 -22.42 8.10 -3.76
CA LEU A 14 -22.11 8.09 -2.32
C LEU A 14 -22.54 6.77 -1.65
N ILE A 15 -23.71 6.23 -2.01
CA ILE A 15 -24.17 4.92 -1.51
C ILE A 15 -23.20 3.81 -1.94
N LEU A 16 -22.76 3.81 -3.20
CA LEU A 16 -21.79 2.83 -3.70
C LEU A 16 -20.40 2.97 -3.06
N GLU A 17 -19.98 4.19 -2.71
CA GLU A 17 -18.75 4.42 -1.96
C GLU A 17 -18.84 3.88 -0.54
N TYR A 18 -19.99 4.07 0.13
CA TYR A 18 -20.24 3.48 1.45
C TYR A 18 -20.24 1.93 1.40
N LEU A 19 -20.79 1.36 0.33
CA LEU A 19 -20.88 -0.08 0.10
C LEU A 19 -19.69 -0.63 -0.71
N TYR A 20 -18.49 -0.06 -0.60
CA TYR A 20 -17.36 -0.41 -1.49
C TYR A 20 -17.03 -1.92 -1.50
N LEU A 21 -17.17 -2.62 -0.37
CA LEU A 21 -16.96 -4.08 -0.27
C LEU A 21 -17.98 -4.89 -1.07
N GLU A 22 -19.21 -4.40 -1.16
CA GLU A 22 -20.32 -5.04 -1.86
C GLU A 22 -20.58 -4.43 -3.24
N ARG A 23 -19.79 -3.43 -3.64
CA ARG A 23 -20.01 -2.60 -4.84
C ARG A 23 -20.30 -3.44 -6.08
N SER A 24 -19.58 -4.54 -6.29
CA SER A 24 -19.81 -5.43 -7.44
C SER A 24 -21.15 -6.19 -7.39
N ALA A 25 -21.64 -6.53 -6.19
CA ALA A 25 -22.96 -7.13 -6.03
C ALA A 25 -24.06 -6.08 -6.19
N VAL A 26 -23.91 -4.92 -5.55
CA VAL A 26 -24.86 -3.80 -5.63
C VAL A 26 -25.02 -3.33 -7.08
N LEU A 27 -23.91 -3.12 -7.80
CA LEU A 27 -23.95 -2.73 -9.22
C LEU A 27 -24.70 -3.76 -10.08
N ARG A 28 -24.51 -5.07 -9.82
CA ARG A 28 -25.25 -6.12 -10.54
C ARG A 28 -26.75 -6.04 -10.27
N THR A 29 -27.14 -5.79 -9.03
CA THR A 29 -28.55 -5.61 -8.65
C THR A 29 -29.14 -4.37 -9.32
N LEU A 30 -28.47 -3.20 -9.21
CA LEU A 30 -28.92 -1.96 -9.85
C LEU A 30 -29.10 -2.12 -11.36
N ARG A 31 -28.19 -2.84 -12.01
CA ARG A 31 -28.25 -3.14 -13.45
C ARG A 31 -29.49 -3.94 -13.86
N GLY A 32 -30.01 -4.77 -12.97
CA GLY A 32 -31.20 -5.58 -13.19
C GLY A 32 -32.52 -4.87 -12.86
N SER A 33 -32.48 -3.75 -12.13
CA SER A 33 -33.69 -3.07 -11.64
C SER A 33 -34.38 -2.23 -12.71
N SER A 34 -33.65 -1.37 -13.43
CA SER A 34 -34.23 -0.55 -14.51
C SER A 34 -33.19 0.01 -15.48
N ARG A 35 -33.65 0.62 -16.57
CA ARG A 35 -32.79 1.19 -17.61
C ARG A 35 -31.91 2.33 -17.08
N ARG A 36 -32.47 3.25 -16.29
CA ARG A 36 -31.70 4.35 -15.69
C ARG A 36 -30.60 3.82 -14.77
N LEU A 37 -30.96 2.91 -13.86
CA LEU A 37 -30.00 2.33 -12.91
C LEU A 37 -28.96 1.43 -13.59
N LYS A 38 -29.32 0.80 -14.71
CA LYS A 38 -28.37 0.13 -15.60
C LYS A 38 -27.38 1.09 -16.23
N ASP A 39 -27.84 2.20 -16.80
CA ASP A 39 -26.96 3.19 -17.42
C ASP A 39 -26.00 3.81 -16.39
N PHE A 40 -26.50 4.12 -15.18
CA PHE A 40 -25.68 4.54 -14.04
C PHE A 40 -24.68 3.46 -13.62
N ALA A 41 -25.13 2.21 -13.41
CA ALA A 41 -24.26 1.12 -13.00
C ALA A 41 -23.17 0.83 -14.03
N ASP A 42 -23.50 0.86 -15.33
CA ASP A 42 -22.54 0.68 -16.41
C ASP A 42 -21.56 1.87 -16.48
N ALA A 43 -22.03 3.11 -16.24
CA ALA A 43 -21.17 4.28 -16.15
C ALA A 43 -20.14 4.17 -15.01
N VAL A 44 -20.58 3.72 -13.83
CA VAL A 44 -19.71 3.54 -12.67
C VAL A 44 -18.77 2.36 -12.85
N ALA A 45 -19.25 1.22 -13.35
CA ALA A 45 -18.46 0.01 -13.55
C ALA A 45 -17.37 0.18 -14.60
N HIS A 46 -17.61 1.02 -15.61
CA HIS A 46 -16.71 1.23 -16.74
C HIS A 46 -15.95 2.57 -16.71
N ARG A 47 -16.10 3.36 -15.63
CA ARG A 47 -15.38 4.63 -15.47
C ARG A 47 -13.86 4.44 -15.55
N THR A 48 -13.35 3.38 -14.95
CA THR A 48 -11.94 2.99 -15.00
C THR A 48 -11.81 1.66 -15.73
N LEU A 49 -11.09 1.65 -16.85
CA LEU A 49 -10.91 0.48 -17.68
C LEU A 49 -9.43 0.11 -17.73
N SER A 50 -9.13 -1.17 -17.52
CA SER A 50 -7.79 -1.73 -17.63
C SER A 50 -7.72 -2.70 -18.81
N LEU A 51 -6.80 -2.47 -19.73
CA LEU A 51 -6.44 -3.41 -20.80
C LEU A 51 -5.15 -4.11 -20.36
N ILE A 52 -5.28 -5.38 -19.96
CA ILE A 52 -4.18 -6.17 -19.40
C ILE A 52 -3.72 -7.17 -20.46
N ASP A 53 -2.45 -7.09 -20.85
CA ASP A 53 -1.87 -7.96 -21.87
C ASP A 53 -1.13 -9.15 -21.24
N ASP A 54 -1.92 -10.11 -20.77
CA ASP A 54 -1.42 -11.42 -20.35
C ASP A 54 -2.36 -12.54 -20.84
N GLU A 55 -1.91 -13.78 -20.68
CA GLU A 55 -2.67 -14.95 -21.13
C GLU A 55 -4.03 -15.08 -20.43
N ALA A 56 -4.09 -14.79 -19.12
CA ALA A 56 -5.29 -14.95 -18.31
C ALA A 56 -6.38 -13.93 -18.67
N HIS A 57 -6.00 -12.73 -19.10
CA HIS A 57 -6.91 -11.63 -19.42
C HIS A 57 -7.17 -11.45 -20.92
N LYS A 58 -6.46 -12.17 -21.79
CA LYS A 58 -6.52 -12.06 -23.26
C LYS A 58 -7.94 -11.85 -23.82
N GLN A 59 -8.88 -12.75 -23.46
CA GLN A 59 -10.24 -12.69 -23.98
C GLN A 59 -11.03 -11.48 -23.47
N ILE A 60 -10.86 -11.12 -22.19
CA ILE A 60 -11.55 -9.99 -21.57
C ILE A 60 -11.02 -8.69 -22.17
N THR A 61 -9.69 -8.53 -22.22
CA THR A 61 -9.01 -7.38 -22.82
C THR A 61 -9.41 -7.19 -24.27
N TYR A 62 -9.43 -8.26 -25.08
CA TYR A 62 -9.85 -8.19 -26.48
C TYR A 62 -11.32 -7.75 -26.62
N ARG A 63 -12.25 -8.31 -25.83
CA ARG A 63 -13.66 -7.90 -25.85
C ARG A 63 -13.85 -6.44 -25.47
N LEU A 64 -13.14 -5.97 -24.45
CA LEU A 64 -13.18 -4.56 -24.05
C LEU A 64 -12.64 -3.65 -25.16
N ALA A 65 -11.54 -4.03 -25.80
CA ALA A 65 -10.95 -3.28 -26.89
C ALA A 65 -11.88 -3.22 -28.13
N GLU A 66 -12.54 -4.32 -28.48
CA GLU A 66 -13.53 -4.33 -29.57
C GLU A 66 -14.73 -3.44 -29.26
N ARG A 67 -15.27 -3.50 -28.03
CA ARG A 67 -16.34 -2.60 -27.60
C ARG A 67 -15.93 -1.12 -27.63
N LEU A 68 -14.71 -0.79 -27.21
CA LEU A 68 -14.21 0.59 -27.27
C LEU A 68 -14.02 1.10 -28.70
N LYS A 69 -13.66 0.21 -29.63
CA LYS A 69 -13.49 0.55 -31.04
C LYS A 69 -14.81 0.77 -31.76
N ASP A 70 -15.87 0.11 -31.31
CA ASP A 70 -17.20 0.26 -31.87
C ASP A 70 -17.74 1.67 -31.60
N HIS A 71 -18.20 2.32 -32.66
CA HIS A 71 -18.76 3.66 -32.61
C HIS A 71 -20.22 3.68 -32.15
N VAL A 72 -20.87 2.52 -32.05
CA VAL A 72 -22.25 2.38 -31.56
C VAL A 72 -22.28 2.01 -30.07
N ASP A 73 -21.22 1.40 -29.54
CA ASP A 73 -21.16 0.99 -28.12
C ASP A 73 -21.08 2.22 -27.20
N GLN A 74 -21.86 2.17 -26.11
CA GLN A 74 -21.92 3.24 -25.13
C GLN A 74 -20.69 3.32 -24.23
N LEU A 75 -19.87 2.26 -24.17
CA LEU A 75 -18.70 2.15 -23.30
C LEU A 75 -17.77 3.38 -23.41
N ARG A 76 -17.59 3.91 -24.61
CA ARG A 76 -16.73 5.08 -24.88
C ARG A 76 -17.15 6.38 -24.17
N TYR A 77 -18.42 6.48 -23.77
CA TYR A 77 -18.96 7.63 -23.05
C TYR A 77 -18.63 7.58 -21.55
N TYR A 78 -18.49 6.36 -21.02
CA TYR A 78 -18.30 6.09 -19.60
C TYR A 78 -16.85 6.12 -19.17
N VAL A 79 -15.92 5.68 -20.04
CA VAL A 79 -14.49 5.64 -19.68
C VAL A 79 -13.97 7.05 -19.39
N ARG A 80 -13.37 7.22 -18.21
CA ARG A 80 -12.64 8.41 -17.76
C ARG A 80 -11.18 8.13 -17.46
N SER A 81 -10.87 6.90 -17.03
CA SER A 81 -9.50 6.44 -16.81
C SER A 81 -9.24 5.19 -17.64
N LEU A 82 -8.18 5.22 -18.45
CA LEU A 82 -7.71 4.06 -19.20
C LEU A 82 -6.32 3.65 -18.71
N ARG A 83 -6.15 2.39 -18.32
CA ARG A 83 -4.89 1.81 -17.90
C ARG A 83 -4.46 0.70 -18.86
N ILE A 84 -3.23 0.76 -19.33
CA ILE A 84 -2.59 -0.32 -20.09
C ILE A 84 -1.59 -1.01 -19.16
N VAL A 85 -1.67 -2.34 -19.07
CA VAL A 85 -0.85 -3.14 -18.15
C VAL A 85 -0.17 -4.27 -18.90
N ASN A 86 1.11 -4.53 -18.60
CA ASN A 86 1.88 -5.65 -19.11
C ASN A 86 2.04 -5.71 -20.65
N PHE A 87 1.84 -4.60 -21.37
CA PHE A 87 2.06 -4.56 -22.81
C PHE A 87 3.53 -4.84 -23.15
N LYS A 88 3.76 -5.89 -23.93
CA LYS A 88 5.12 -6.38 -24.26
C LYS A 88 5.66 -5.86 -25.58
N GLY A 89 4.92 -5.00 -26.29
CA GLY A 89 5.26 -4.50 -27.62
C GLY A 89 4.51 -5.25 -28.71
N ASP A 90 4.42 -4.68 -29.91
CA ASP A 90 3.54 -5.18 -30.98
C ASP A 90 3.83 -6.63 -31.40
N ALA A 91 5.09 -7.08 -31.30
CA ALA A 91 5.51 -8.43 -31.67
C ALA A 91 5.25 -9.48 -30.57
N ASP A 92 5.38 -9.10 -29.31
CA ASP A 92 5.42 -10.03 -28.16
C ASP A 92 4.13 -10.01 -27.32
N SER A 93 3.19 -9.12 -27.66
CA SER A 93 1.94 -8.96 -26.92
C SER A 93 0.90 -10.03 -27.26
N TYR A 94 0.07 -10.42 -26.30
CA TYR A 94 -0.90 -11.50 -26.45
C TYR A 94 -2.13 -11.11 -27.26
N CYS A 95 -2.63 -9.89 -27.06
CA CYS A 95 -3.82 -9.38 -27.71
C CYS A 95 -3.81 -7.88 -28.00
N LEU A 96 -2.86 -7.14 -27.43
CA LEU A 96 -2.72 -5.71 -27.68
C LEU A 96 -1.65 -5.43 -28.73
N ASN A 97 -1.83 -4.33 -29.45
CA ASN A 97 -0.78 -3.69 -30.24
C ASN A 97 -1.04 -2.18 -30.22
N SER A 98 -0.04 -1.40 -30.58
CA SER A 98 -0.06 0.06 -30.55
C SER A 98 -1.23 0.62 -31.37
N ALA A 99 -1.50 0.06 -32.56
CA ALA A 99 -2.60 0.51 -33.42
C ALA A 99 -3.98 0.24 -32.79
N LEU A 100 -4.16 -0.89 -32.11
CA LEU A 100 -5.38 -1.22 -31.36
C LEU A 100 -5.57 -0.25 -30.19
N ILE A 101 -4.52 0.04 -29.43
CA ILE A 101 -4.57 0.97 -28.30
C ILE A 101 -4.93 2.38 -28.80
N VAL A 102 -4.28 2.86 -29.86
CA VAL A 102 -4.61 4.14 -30.53
C VAL A 102 -6.07 4.20 -30.94
N LYS A 103 -6.59 3.15 -31.58
CA LYS A 103 -8.00 3.07 -31.97
C LYS A 103 -8.95 3.09 -30.76
N CYS A 104 -8.57 2.49 -29.63
CA CYS A 104 -9.38 2.56 -28.42
C CYS A 104 -9.38 3.98 -27.84
N ILE A 105 -8.21 4.61 -27.72
CA ILE A 105 -8.06 5.96 -27.15
C ILE A 105 -8.85 7.00 -27.98
N THR A 106 -8.71 6.96 -29.31
CA THR A 106 -9.37 7.90 -30.23
C THR A 106 -10.90 7.82 -30.22
N ARG A 107 -11.49 6.76 -29.63
CA ARG A 107 -12.93 6.60 -29.53
C ARG A 107 -13.50 7.11 -28.21
N ILE A 108 -12.69 7.23 -27.17
CA ILE A 108 -13.12 7.73 -25.87
C ILE A 108 -13.52 9.21 -26.01
N GLN A 109 -14.68 9.60 -25.47
CA GLN A 109 -15.12 10.99 -25.64
C GLN A 109 -14.45 11.95 -24.64
N ARG A 110 -14.19 11.48 -23.41
CA ARG A 110 -13.58 12.29 -22.35
C ARG A 110 -12.68 11.40 -21.52
N LEU A 111 -11.38 11.58 -21.70
CA LEU A 111 -10.34 10.94 -20.91
C LEU A 111 -9.80 11.94 -19.87
N GLU A 112 -9.79 11.54 -18.60
CA GLU A 112 -9.26 12.30 -17.47
C GLU A 112 -7.88 11.79 -17.07
N THR A 113 -7.67 10.47 -17.14
CA THR A 113 -6.39 9.83 -16.78
C THR A 113 -6.02 8.75 -17.78
N PHE A 114 -4.76 8.74 -18.19
CA PHE A 114 -4.15 7.66 -18.94
C PHE A 114 -2.97 7.09 -18.16
N SER A 115 -3.00 5.79 -17.88
CA SER A 115 -1.97 5.11 -17.11
C SER A 115 -1.25 4.05 -17.93
N TRP A 116 0.07 4.16 -18.01
CA TRP A 116 0.95 3.24 -18.71
C TRP A 116 1.78 2.46 -17.69
N ASP A 117 1.41 1.20 -17.45
CA ASP A 117 2.05 0.32 -16.49
C ASP A 117 2.70 -0.85 -17.22
N CYS A 118 3.72 -0.52 -18.01
CA CYS A 118 4.37 -1.44 -18.93
C CYS A 118 5.87 -1.15 -18.96
N ASN A 119 6.68 -2.20 -19.01
CA ASN A 119 8.14 -2.05 -19.12
C ASN A 119 8.57 -1.49 -20.49
N GLN A 120 7.72 -1.63 -21.51
CA GLN A 120 8.00 -1.12 -22.85
C GLN A 120 7.76 0.39 -22.96
N PRO A 121 8.58 1.11 -23.74
CA PRO A 121 8.33 2.51 -24.05
C PRO A 121 6.96 2.70 -24.70
N MET A 122 6.27 3.77 -24.31
CA MET A 122 5.03 4.17 -24.97
C MET A 122 5.32 4.59 -26.42
N SER A 123 4.53 4.10 -27.38
CA SER A 123 4.70 4.46 -28.79
C SER A 123 4.36 5.94 -29.03
N THR A 124 5.04 6.55 -30.00
CA THR A 124 4.81 7.96 -30.37
C THR A 124 3.36 8.19 -30.81
N GLN A 125 2.77 7.23 -31.53
CA GLN A 125 1.37 7.33 -31.99
C GLN A 125 0.38 7.44 -30.82
N ILE A 126 0.61 6.72 -29.72
CA ILE A 126 -0.23 6.84 -28.51
C ILE A 126 -0.06 8.22 -27.90
N LEU A 127 1.19 8.69 -27.76
CA LEU A 127 1.50 10.01 -27.20
C LEU A 127 0.88 11.15 -28.04
N ASP A 128 0.98 11.07 -29.36
CA ASP A 128 0.42 12.05 -30.29
C ASP A 128 -1.10 12.18 -30.11
N VAL A 129 -1.81 11.05 -29.99
CA VAL A 129 -3.26 11.06 -29.75
C VAL A 129 -3.61 11.68 -28.40
N LEU A 130 -2.88 11.33 -27.34
CA LEU A 130 -3.11 11.92 -26.01
C LEU A 130 -2.90 13.43 -26.04
N GLN A 131 -1.82 13.90 -26.67
CA GLN A 131 -1.52 15.33 -26.80
C GLN A 131 -2.56 16.09 -27.63
N GLN A 132 -3.01 15.51 -28.74
CA GLN A 132 -3.94 16.18 -29.66
C GLN A 132 -5.39 16.17 -29.16
N GLN A 133 -5.86 15.05 -28.61
CA GLN A 133 -7.27 14.89 -28.26
C GLN A 133 -7.56 15.13 -26.77
N PHE A 134 -6.61 14.82 -25.89
CA PHE A 134 -6.81 14.82 -24.45
C PHE A 134 -5.80 15.71 -23.74
N PHE A 135 -5.65 16.94 -24.21
CA PHE A 135 -4.57 17.81 -23.75
C PHE A 135 -4.60 18.15 -22.24
N LYS A 136 -5.72 17.91 -21.57
CA LYS A 136 -5.94 18.10 -20.13
C LYS A 136 -5.87 16.80 -19.31
N ALA A 137 -5.81 15.65 -19.97
CA ALA A 137 -5.73 14.38 -19.26
C ALA A 137 -4.40 14.27 -18.51
N GLN A 138 -4.44 13.66 -17.34
CA GLN A 138 -3.25 13.34 -16.59
C GLN A 138 -2.63 12.07 -17.15
N VAL A 139 -1.35 12.13 -17.52
CA VAL A 139 -0.59 10.95 -17.91
C VAL A 139 0.19 10.44 -16.72
N CYS A 140 0.02 9.16 -16.42
CA CYS A 140 0.73 8.41 -15.40
C CYS A 140 1.56 7.33 -16.09
N ALA A 141 2.84 7.25 -15.78
CA ALA A 141 3.72 6.25 -16.39
C ALA A 141 4.56 5.54 -15.34
N ASN A 142 4.69 4.22 -15.50
CA ASN A 142 5.66 3.38 -14.84
C ASN A 142 6.60 2.85 -15.94
N ILE A 143 7.89 3.24 -15.89
CA ILE A 143 8.86 2.92 -16.93
C ILE A 143 10.16 2.37 -16.33
N ALA A 144 10.70 1.32 -16.93
CA ALA A 144 12.03 0.80 -16.59
C ALA A 144 13.16 1.51 -17.36
N LEU A 145 12.84 2.19 -18.46
CA LEU A 145 13.80 2.87 -19.33
C LEU A 145 13.31 4.29 -19.62
N THR A 146 14.23 5.25 -19.53
CA THR A 146 13.96 6.67 -19.79
C THR A 146 13.63 6.92 -21.26
N SER A 147 12.33 6.96 -21.59
CA SER A 147 11.85 7.39 -22.90
C SER A 147 11.83 8.92 -22.97
N GLN A 148 12.77 9.51 -23.73
CA GLN A 148 12.83 10.97 -23.90
C GLN A 148 11.52 11.56 -24.44
N VAL A 149 10.80 10.84 -25.31
CA VAL A 149 9.54 11.32 -25.88
C VAL A 149 8.46 11.44 -24.80
N LEU A 150 8.33 10.44 -23.93
CA LEU A 150 7.40 10.45 -22.80
C LEU A 150 7.75 11.58 -21.81
N LEU A 151 9.03 11.77 -21.53
CA LEU A 151 9.53 12.76 -20.57
C LEU A 151 9.39 14.21 -21.06
N ASN A 152 8.99 14.43 -22.31
CA ASN A 152 8.74 15.76 -22.85
C ASN A 152 7.25 16.13 -22.89
N ILE A 153 6.34 15.25 -22.46
CA ILE A 153 4.91 15.56 -22.54
C ILE A 153 4.48 16.48 -21.38
N PRO A 154 3.74 17.58 -21.67
CA PRO A 154 3.35 18.55 -20.65
C PRO A 154 2.27 18.01 -19.70
N GLN A 155 1.63 16.89 -20.03
CA GLN A 155 0.57 16.26 -19.24
C GLN A 155 1.07 15.22 -18.25
N LEU A 156 2.38 14.92 -18.22
CA LEU A 156 2.94 13.92 -17.34
C LEU A 156 2.78 14.37 -15.89
N HIS A 157 1.90 13.69 -15.17
CA HIS A 157 1.49 14.03 -13.82
C HIS A 157 2.13 13.13 -12.78
N ARG A 158 2.30 11.84 -13.11
CA ARG A 158 2.96 10.83 -12.28
C ARG A 158 3.99 10.04 -13.08
N LEU A 159 5.18 9.90 -12.50
CA LEU A 159 6.27 9.10 -13.04
C LEU A 159 6.77 8.14 -11.96
N ASP A 160 6.67 6.84 -12.21
CA ASP A 160 7.41 5.79 -11.51
C ASP A 160 8.52 5.33 -12.45
N VAL A 161 9.78 5.45 -12.03
CA VAL A 161 10.94 5.11 -12.86
C VAL A 161 11.90 4.22 -12.10
N SER A 162 12.25 3.08 -12.70
CA SER A 162 13.33 2.24 -12.22
C SER A 162 14.59 2.54 -13.03
N VAL A 163 15.62 3.10 -12.39
CA VAL A 163 16.87 3.48 -13.07
C VAL A 163 17.83 2.29 -13.07
N PRO A 164 18.32 1.82 -14.23
CA PRO A 164 19.34 0.79 -14.25
C PRO A 164 20.62 1.30 -13.58
N CYS A 165 21.23 0.47 -12.75
CA CYS A 165 22.50 0.74 -12.12
C CYS A 165 23.41 -0.49 -12.10
N LEU A 166 24.71 -0.26 -11.98
CA LEU A 166 25.65 -1.28 -11.52
C LEU A 166 25.85 -1.13 -10.01
N ASP A 167 25.57 -2.22 -9.31
CA ASP A 167 25.47 -2.26 -7.85
C ASP A 167 26.84 -2.18 -7.15
N TYR A 168 26.80 -1.94 -5.83
CA TYR A 168 27.86 -1.67 -4.86
C TYR A 168 29.13 -2.52 -4.92
N PHE A 169 29.11 -3.67 -5.59
CA PHE A 169 30.26 -4.59 -5.64
C PHE A 169 31.31 -4.17 -6.68
N HIS A 170 31.06 -3.11 -7.44
CA HIS A 170 32.00 -2.58 -8.43
C HIS A 170 32.52 -1.19 -8.03
N ASP A 171 33.82 -0.96 -8.25
CA ASP A 171 34.49 0.32 -7.99
C ASP A 171 33.97 1.46 -8.90
N GLN A 172 33.30 1.13 -10.01
CA GLN A 172 32.69 2.07 -10.94
C GLN A 172 31.18 1.93 -10.90
N ARG A 173 30.48 2.98 -10.47
CA ARG A 173 29.01 3.03 -10.52
C ARG A 173 28.61 3.71 -11.82
N VAL A 174 27.69 3.12 -12.56
CA VAL A 174 27.13 3.73 -13.78
C VAL A 174 25.63 3.78 -13.61
N SER A 175 25.01 4.92 -13.95
CA SER A 175 23.55 5.05 -13.97
C SER A 175 23.09 6.11 -14.97
N LEU A 176 21.79 6.11 -15.26
CA LEU A 176 21.14 7.09 -16.14
C LEU A 176 20.51 8.26 -15.39
N PHE A 177 20.98 8.57 -14.17
CA PHE A 177 20.43 9.66 -13.36
C PHE A 177 20.58 11.05 -14.00
N ASN A 178 21.60 11.28 -14.83
CA ASN A 178 21.77 12.55 -15.51
C ASN A 178 20.66 12.80 -16.55
N ASP A 179 20.32 11.79 -17.35
CA ASP A 179 19.22 11.88 -18.31
C ASP A 179 17.89 12.12 -17.60
N LEU A 180 17.68 11.44 -16.46
CA LEU A 180 16.52 11.66 -15.61
C LEU A 180 16.49 13.09 -15.05
N LYS A 181 17.61 13.63 -14.54
CA LYS A 181 17.69 15.03 -14.10
C LYS A 181 17.23 15.97 -15.20
N GLN A 182 17.81 15.86 -16.40
CA GLN A 182 17.50 16.77 -17.51
C GLN A 182 16.02 16.71 -17.92
N ALA A 183 15.41 15.53 -17.83
CA ALA A 183 13.99 15.36 -18.03
C ALA A 183 13.16 16.02 -16.91
N LEU A 184 13.47 15.74 -15.64
CA LEU A 184 12.72 16.25 -14.49
C LEU A 184 12.66 17.78 -14.46
N LEU A 185 13.75 18.45 -14.82
CA LEU A 185 13.81 19.92 -14.88
C LEU A 185 12.85 20.54 -15.90
N ARG A 186 12.37 19.76 -16.88
CA ARG A 186 11.41 20.22 -17.91
C ARG A 186 9.96 19.90 -17.57
N LEU A 187 9.73 19.00 -16.61
CA LEU A 187 8.42 18.40 -16.32
C LEU A 187 7.58 19.23 -15.34
N SER A 188 7.19 20.45 -15.73
CA SER A 188 6.46 21.39 -14.85
C SER A 188 5.14 20.88 -14.27
N SER A 189 4.47 19.93 -14.93
CA SER A 189 3.18 19.34 -14.48
C SER A 189 3.33 18.13 -13.56
N LEU A 190 4.55 17.62 -13.38
CA LEU A 190 4.79 16.44 -12.55
C LEU A 190 4.48 16.77 -11.08
N ARG A 191 3.70 15.90 -10.43
CA ARG A 191 3.33 16.01 -9.01
C ARG A 191 3.73 14.79 -8.20
N HIS A 192 3.84 13.62 -8.84
CA HIS A 192 4.21 12.39 -8.16
C HIS A 192 5.42 11.77 -8.84
N LEU A 193 6.51 11.63 -8.10
CA LEU A 193 7.77 11.05 -8.58
C LEU A 193 8.15 9.88 -7.68
N SER A 194 8.28 8.71 -8.28
CA SER A 194 8.85 7.52 -7.65
C SER A 194 10.08 7.10 -8.43
N ILE A 195 11.19 6.92 -7.71
CA ILE A 195 12.48 6.52 -8.24
C ILE A 195 12.92 5.27 -7.49
N ASP A 196 13.14 4.22 -8.25
CA ASP A 196 13.78 2.99 -7.80
C ASP A 196 15.03 2.72 -8.63
N THR A 197 15.82 1.73 -8.24
CA THR A 197 16.99 1.27 -8.99
C THR A 197 16.96 -0.23 -9.15
N TYR A 198 17.45 -0.73 -10.28
CA TYR A 198 17.63 -2.17 -10.47
C TYR A 198 19.01 -2.47 -11.05
N THR A 199 19.56 -3.62 -10.68
CA THR A 199 20.85 -4.07 -11.20
C THR A 199 20.71 -4.51 -12.66
N ASP A 200 21.49 -3.90 -13.55
CA ASP A 200 21.54 -4.27 -14.97
C ASP A 200 22.99 -4.50 -15.42
N ASP A 201 23.37 -5.78 -15.53
CA ASP A 201 24.71 -6.20 -15.97
C ASP A 201 25.05 -5.71 -17.39
N LYS A 202 24.05 -5.33 -18.20
CA LYS A 202 24.25 -4.86 -19.57
C LYS A 202 24.45 -3.35 -19.65
N ILE A 203 24.33 -2.60 -18.55
CA ILE A 203 24.43 -1.14 -18.59
C ILE A 203 25.82 -0.66 -19.06
N PHE A 204 26.89 -1.45 -18.88
CA PHE A 204 28.22 -1.14 -19.43
C PHE A 204 28.23 -0.98 -20.96
N ARG A 205 27.26 -1.58 -21.67
CA ARG A 205 27.11 -1.44 -23.12
C ARG A 205 26.39 -0.17 -23.52
N LEU A 206 25.60 0.39 -22.61
CA LEU A 206 25.05 1.72 -22.75
C LEU A 206 26.21 2.67 -22.44
N GLN A 207 26.34 3.77 -23.17
CA GLN A 207 27.39 4.79 -22.95
C GLN A 207 27.16 5.56 -21.63
N GLY A 208 26.89 4.84 -20.54
CA GLY A 208 26.63 5.42 -19.24
C GLY A 208 27.89 6.12 -18.76
N VAL A 209 27.71 7.37 -18.32
CA VAL A 209 28.77 8.13 -17.69
C VAL A 209 29.09 7.45 -16.36
N SER A 210 30.39 7.24 -16.09
CA SER A 210 30.83 6.80 -14.77
C SER A 210 30.38 7.83 -13.74
N LEU A 211 29.53 7.40 -12.81
CA LEU A 211 29.09 8.20 -11.69
C LEU A 211 29.82 7.74 -10.44
N ASN A 212 30.17 8.71 -9.59
CA ASN A 212 30.77 8.39 -8.30
C ASN A 212 29.70 7.89 -7.31
N ARG A 213 28.42 8.27 -7.49
CA ARG A 213 27.31 8.03 -6.53
C ARG A 213 25.99 7.72 -7.24
N LEU A 214 25.13 6.93 -6.58
CA LEU A 214 23.78 6.60 -7.06
C LEU A 214 22.77 7.63 -6.53
N GLN A 215 22.81 8.81 -7.13
CA GLN A 215 21.91 9.90 -6.80
C GLN A 215 21.63 10.75 -8.04
N ILE A 216 20.52 11.50 -8.03
CA ILE A 216 20.23 12.51 -9.06
C ILE A 216 21.29 13.61 -8.94
N PRO A 217 22.09 13.92 -9.99
CA PRO A 217 23.20 14.86 -9.90
C PRO A 217 22.71 16.32 -9.93
N LEU A 218 22.00 16.74 -8.87
CA LEU A 218 21.47 18.09 -8.72
C LEU A 218 22.59 19.09 -8.47
N GLU A 219 22.42 20.29 -9.03
CA GLU A 219 23.33 21.43 -8.92
C GLU A 219 22.59 22.65 -8.38
N SER A 220 23.33 23.61 -7.83
CA SER A 220 22.74 24.87 -7.37
C SER A 220 21.98 25.58 -8.48
N GLY A 221 20.74 25.97 -8.19
CA GLY A 221 19.85 26.63 -9.15
C GLY A 221 18.92 25.68 -9.90
N ASP A 222 19.14 24.36 -9.82
CA ASP A 222 18.15 23.39 -10.28
C ASP A 222 16.81 23.59 -9.54
N ARG A 223 15.72 23.34 -10.26
CA ARG A 223 14.35 23.43 -9.74
C ARG A 223 13.57 22.23 -10.20
N LEU A 224 13.33 21.32 -9.28
CA LEU A 224 12.43 20.20 -9.52
C LEU A 224 10.99 20.71 -9.63
N PRO A 225 10.10 19.95 -10.28
CA PRO A 225 8.68 20.26 -10.31
C PRO A 225 8.10 20.39 -8.89
N SER A 226 6.97 21.09 -8.76
CA SER A 226 6.24 21.20 -7.49
C SER A 226 5.64 19.86 -7.06
N LEU A 227 6.45 18.95 -6.53
CA LEU A 227 6.08 17.60 -6.14
C LEU A 227 5.16 17.61 -4.90
N VAL A 228 4.12 16.78 -4.96
CA VAL A 228 3.24 16.41 -3.83
C VAL A 228 3.72 15.09 -3.21
N THR A 229 4.19 14.16 -4.04
CA THR A 229 4.76 12.87 -3.60
C THR A 229 6.17 12.70 -4.15
N LEU A 230 7.12 12.38 -3.27
CA LEU A 230 8.47 11.95 -3.62
C LEU A 230 8.77 10.60 -2.98
N GLU A 231 9.05 9.59 -3.80
CA GLU A 231 9.44 8.27 -3.34
C GLU A 231 10.83 7.90 -3.85
N LEU A 232 11.79 7.79 -2.94
CA LEU A 232 13.15 7.32 -3.20
C LEU A 232 13.25 5.89 -2.67
N ARG A 233 12.82 4.92 -3.49
CA ARG A 233 12.67 3.49 -3.15
C ARG A 233 13.95 2.69 -3.26
N SER A 234 14.97 3.26 -3.92
CA SER A 234 16.28 2.64 -4.01
C SER A 234 16.95 2.56 -2.63
N THR A 235 17.27 1.35 -2.20
CA THR A 235 18.01 1.10 -0.96
C THR A 235 19.47 1.58 -1.03
N SER A 236 19.99 1.69 -2.25
CA SER A 236 21.34 2.11 -2.58
C SER A 236 21.47 3.60 -2.91
N TYR A 237 20.38 4.36 -2.81
CA TYR A 237 20.40 5.79 -3.01
C TYR A 237 21.30 6.48 -1.99
N ASP A 238 22.28 7.25 -2.48
CA ASP A 238 23.27 7.92 -1.64
C ASP A 238 22.72 9.27 -1.15
N PHE A 239 22.84 9.51 0.16
CA PHE A 239 22.39 10.73 0.83
C PHE A 239 23.59 11.41 1.50
N ASP A 240 24.53 11.86 0.70
CA ASP A 240 25.59 12.73 1.18
C ASP A 240 25.05 14.14 1.50
N ALA A 241 25.80 14.91 2.31
CA ALA A 241 25.35 16.22 2.78
C ALA A 241 25.17 17.24 1.64
N ASP A 242 26.07 17.25 0.65
CA ASP A 242 26.02 18.19 -0.46
C ASP A 242 24.79 17.91 -1.34
N HIS A 243 24.54 16.63 -1.64
CA HIS A 243 23.37 16.19 -2.38
C HIS A 243 22.07 16.53 -1.64
N CYS A 244 22.00 16.29 -0.34
CA CYS A 244 20.82 16.64 0.45
C CYS A 244 20.55 18.15 0.43
N GLN A 245 21.60 18.97 0.46
CA GLN A 245 21.47 20.42 0.36
C GLN A 245 20.95 20.85 -1.02
N HIS A 246 21.52 20.32 -2.11
CA HIS A 246 21.00 20.60 -3.46
C HIS A 246 19.57 20.10 -3.65
N LEU A 247 19.22 18.94 -3.09
CA LEU A 247 17.86 18.40 -3.12
C LEU A 247 16.88 19.32 -2.39
N LEU A 248 17.25 19.79 -1.19
CA LEU A 248 16.46 20.74 -0.41
C LEU A 248 16.22 22.04 -1.18
N GLU A 249 17.27 22.59 -1.81
CA GLU A 249 17.18 23.81 -2.62
C GLU A 249 16.35 23.64 -3.89
N SER A 250 16.28 22.42 -4.42
CA SER A 250 15.60 22.11 -5.68
C SER A 250 14.11 21.82 -5.51
N ILE A 251 13.65 21.46 -4.31
CA ILE A 251 12.26 21.04 -4.04
C ILE A 251 11.45 22.15 -3.37
N ASP A 252 10.19 22.30 -3.79
CA ASP A 252 9.19 23.09 -3.08
C ASP A 252 8.64 22.31 -1.87
N CYS A 253 9.33 22.44 -0.74
CA CYS A 253 9.01 21.70 0.48
C CYS A 253 7.65 22.04 1.10
N ASN A 254 7.02 23.16 0.71
CA ASN A 254 5.68 23.52 1.19
C ASN A 254 4.58 22.71 0.53
N LYS A 255 4.86 22.07 -0.61
CA LYS A 255 3.90 21.24 -1.35
C LYS A 255 4.09 19.75 -1.14
N LEU A 256 5.24 19.33 -0.61
CA LEU A 256 5.53 17.91 -0.41
C LEU A 256 4.69 17.36 0.75
N GLU A 257 3.71 16.52 0.42
CA GLU A 257 2.78 15.91 1.39
C GLU A 257 3.17 14.47 1.73
N GLN A 258 3.81 13.77 0.78
CA GLN A 258 4.14 12.35 0.91
C GLN A 258 5.60 12.09 0.57
N LEU A 259 6.29 11.39 1.46
CA LEU A 259 7.70 11.07 1.34
C LEU A 259 7.97 9.60 1.64
N THR A 260 8.66 8.92 0.74
CA THR A 260 9.18 7.56 0.95
C THR A 260 10.70 7.55 0.82
N ILE A 261 11.41 7.00 1.81
CA ILE A 261 12.87 6.85 1.81
C ILE A 261 13.24 5.41 2.21
N ALA A 262 13.76 4.66 1.25
CA ALA A 262 14.19 3.28 1.46
C ALA A 262 15.70 3.10 1.70
N SER A 263 16.50 4.17 1.55
CA SER A 263 17.97 4.11 1.67
C SER A 263 18.44 3.56 3.02
N PHE A 264 19.57 2.86 3.02
CA PHE A 264 20.18 2.32 4.23
C PHE A 264 20.86 3.38 5.11
N ASN A 265 21.19 4.55 4.57
CA ASN A 265 21.88 5.60 5.32
C ASN A 265 21.31 7.00 5.09
N PRO A 266 20.08 7.29 5.57
CA PRO A 266 19.43 8.58 5.38
C PRO A 266 19.83 9.65 6.42
N ILE A 267 20.99 9.53 7.10
CA ILE A 267 21.38 10.45 8.19
C ILE A 267 21.44 11.89 7.69
N SER A 268 22.23 12.16 6.63
CA SER A 268 22.38 13.52 6.11
C SER A 268 21.05 14.07 5.60
N PHE A 269 20.19 13.21 5.04
CA PHE A 269 18.84 13.62 4.65
C PHE A 269 18.04 14.11 5.85
N PHE A 270 18.00 13.33 6.94
CA PHE A 270 17.26 13.69 8.15
C PHE A 270 17.80 14.97 8.79
N ASP A 271 19.11 15.14 8.84
CA ASP A 271 19.74 16.34 9.39
C ASP A 271 19.43 17.58 8.54
N THR A 272 19.52 17.48 7.20
CA THR A 272 19.27 18.60 6.28
C THR A 272 17.80 18.98 6.18
N PHE A 273 16.88 18.02 6.12
CA PHE A 273 15.44 18.28 5.92
C PHE A 273 14.67 18.56 7.23
N SER A 274 15.31 18.43 8.39
CA SER A 274 14.67 18.70 9.68
C SER A 274 14.18 20.15 9.76
N GLY A 275 12.88 20.32 9.95
CA GLY A 275 12.22 21.63 10.04
C GLY A 275 11.80 22.25 8.71
N TYR A 276 12.09 21.61 7.57
CA TYR A 276 11.79 22.17 6.24
C TYR A 276 10.56 21.58 5.55
N LEU A 277 9.91 20.55 6.11
CA LEU A 277 8.78 19.85 5.50
C LEU A 277 7.45 20.12 6.26
N PRO A 278 6.89 21.34 6.23
CA PRO A 278 5.74 21.70 7.06
C PRO A 278 4.43 21.00 6.64
N SER A 279 4.30 20.60 5.38
CA SER A 279 3.08 20.01 4.82
C SER A 279 3.09 18.49 4.77
N LEU A 280 4.15 17.85 5.28
CA LEU A 280 4.31 16.41 5.19
C LEU A 280 3.29 15.69 6.09
N THR A 281 2.35 14.96 5.46
CA THR A 281 1.29 14.20 6.14
C THR A 281 1.54 12.70 6.12
N TYR A 282 2.33 12.19 5.17
CA TYR A 282 2.69 10.78 5.04
C TYR A 282 4.20 10.59 4.95
N LEU A 283 4.73 9.67 5.76
CA LEU A 283 6.14 9.28 5.74
C LEU A 283 6.27 7.74 5.72
N ASP A 284 7.01 7.19 4.76
CA ASP A 284 7.46 5.79 4.73
C ASP A 284 8.99 5.74 4.77
N ILE A 285 9.55 5.19 5.84
CA ILE A 285 11.00 5.14 6.05
C ILE A 285 11.46 3.73 6.41
N SER A 286 12.64 3.37 5.91
CA SER A 286 13.31 2.11 6.22
C SER A 286 14.50 2.31 7.17
N TYR A 287 14.60 1.47 8.20
CA TYR A 287 15.67 1.44 9.18
C TYR A 287 16.39 0.09 9.17
N VAL A 288 17.72 0.13 8.97
CA VAL A 288 18.59 -1.04 9.04
C VAL A 288 19.33 -1.02 10.36
N SER A 289 19.05 -2.01 11.21
CA SER A 289 19.81 -2.23 12.43
C SER A 289 21.04 -3.07 12.09
N ASP A 290 22.13 -2.40 11.74
CA ASP A 290 23.42 -3.06 11.67
C ASP A 290 24.23 -2.66 12.90
N ILE A 291 24.19 -3.50 13.95
CA ILE A 291 24.90 -3.25 15.22
C ILE A 291 26.40 -3.01 14.98
N ARG A 292 26.98 -3.61 13.93
CA ARG A 292 28.40 -3.41 13.60
C ARG A 292 28.66 -2.02 13.04
N ASN A 293 27.73 -1.51 12.25
CA ASN A 293 27.89 -0.25 11.52
C ASN A 293 27.20 0.96 12.19
N ASP A 294 26.30 0.74 13.15
CA ASP A 294 25.63 1.78 13.93
C ASP A 294 25.46 1.41 15.43
N PRO A 295 26.58 1.17 16.16
CA PRO A 295 26.52 0.72 17.55
C PRO A 295 25.92 1.76 18.51
N ARG A 296 25.80 3.02 18.08
CA ARG A 296 25.24 4.14 18.88
C ARG A 296 23.81 4.50 18.46
N HIS A 297 23.21 3.77 17.53
CA HIS A 297 21.90 4.08 16.96
C HIS A 297 21.81 5.53 16.46
N ASN A 298 22.90 6.06 15.89
CA ASN A 298 22.98 7.41 15.34
C ASN A 298 21.90 7.64 14.28
N ARG A 299 21.59 6.60 13.47
CA ARG A 299 20.53 6.68 12.45
C ARG A 299 19.15 6.89 13.07
N LEU A 300 18.83 6.16 14.15
CA LEU A 300 17.57 6.36 14.88
C LEU A 300 17.52 7.72 15.57
N ARG A 301 18.66 8.21 16.07
CA ARG A 301 18.74 9.55 16.67
C ARG A 301 18.45 10.65 15.64
N ALA A 302 19.11 10.61 14.48
CA ALA A 302 18.84 11.55 13.39
C ALA A 302 17.38 11.47 12.93
N CYS A 303 16.86 10.25 12.76
CA CYS A 303 15.45 10.01 12.44
C CYS A 303 14.50 10.59 13.51
N SER A 304 14.83 10.48 14.80
CA SER A 304 14.03 11.04 15.89
C SER A 304 13.99 12.57 15.83
N GLY A 305 15.14 13.20 15.56
CA GLY A 305 15.23 14.64 15.38
C GLY A 305 14.37 15.11 14.20
N PHE A 306 14.48 14.42 13.07
CA PHE A 306 13.65 14.68 11.89
C PHE A 306 12.15 14.53 12.18
N LEU A 307 11.72 13.41 12.77
CA LEU A 307 10.32 13.16 13.13
C LEU A 307 9.76 14.28 14.02
N THR A 308 10.54 14.71 15.02
CA THR A 308 10.14 15.81 15.93
C THR A 308 9.78 17.10 15.19
N SER A 309 10.38 17.33 14.01
CA SER A 309 10.10 18.50 13.18
C SER A 309 8.82 18.41 12.34
N LEU A 310 8.26 17.21 12.15
CA LEU A 310 7.12 16.93 11.26
C LEU A 310 5.76 17.13 11.95
N LYS A 311 5.39 18.40 12.17
CA LYS A 311 4.18 18.75 12.93
C LYS A 311 2.87 18.25 12.31
N SER A 312 2.82 18.15 10.98
CA SER A 312 1.61 17.77 10.21
C SER A 312 1.48 16.27 9.93
N LEU A 313 2.39 15.44 10.46
CA LEU A 313 2.44 14.02 10.16
C LEU A 313 1.19 13.29 10.67
N GLN A 314 0.45 12.65 9.76
CA GLN A 314 -0.75 11.87 10.06
C GLN A 314 -0.56 10.37 9.84
N SER A 315 0.34 9.99 8.93
CA SER A 315 0.59 8.59 8.56
C SER A 315 2.07 8.29 8.61
N LEU A 316 2.44 7.25 9.36
CA LEU A 316 3.82 6.78 9.45
C LEU A 316 3.90 5.29 9.12
N VAL A 317 4.72 4.97 8.12
CA VAL A 317 5.17 3.62 7.81
C VAL A 317 6.64 3.52 8.23
N PHE A 318 6.90 2.74 9.27
CA PHE A 318 8.25 2.48 9.76
C PHE A 318 8.62 1.04 9.45
N ARG A 319 9.58 0.85 8.55
CA ARG A 319 10.07 -0.46 8.13
C ARG A 319 11.40 -0.73 8.82
N PHE A 320 11.55 -1.86 9.50
CA PHE A 320 12.75 -2.12 10.29
C PHE A 320 13.07 -3.61 10.39
N ASP A 321 14.33 -3.89 10.73
CA ASP A 321 14.78 -5.25 11.05
C ASP A 321 14.60 -5.56 12.55
N ASN A 322 14.86 -4.58 13.42
CA ASN A 322 14.67 -4.66 14.87
C ASN A 322 14.20 -3.30 15.42
N LEU A 323 13.25 -3.30 16.35
CA LEU A 323 12.78 -2.13 17.09
C LEU A 323 12.59 -2.44 18.58
N ASP A 324 13.25 -1.66 19.44
CA ASP A 324 13.02 -1.65 20.89
C ASP A 324 12.08 -0.50 21.29
N PHE A 325 10.89 -0.82 21.78
CA PHE A 325 9.92 0.17 22.28
C PHE A 325 10.33 0.86 23.58
N ARG A 326 11.46 0.47 24.19
CA ARG A 326 12.07 1.19 25.32
C ARG A 326 13.06 2.27 24.87
N SER A 327 13.37 2.33 23.57
CA SER A 327 14.31 3.31 23.02
C SER A 327 13.78 4.74 23.06
N ASP A 328 14.70 5.70 22.99
CA ASP A 328 14.38 7.12 22.87
C ASP A 328 13.54 7.41 21.62
N PHE A 329 13.81 6.70 20.51
CA PHE A 329 13.04 6.82 19.27
C PHE A 329 11.54 6.55 19.49
N ALA A 330 11.22 5.44 20.16
CA ALA A 330 9.83 5.10 20.47
C ALA A 330 9.18 6.16 21.36
N SER A 331 9.91 6.66 22.35
CA SER A 331 9.44 7.71 23.26
C SER A 331 9.16 9.03 22.53
N VAL A 332 10.04 9.44 21.61
CA VAL A 332 9.87 10.62 20.77
C VAL A 332 8.61 10.47 19.91
N GLN A 333 8.46 9.34 19.23
CA GLN A 333 7.30 9.09 18.38
C GLN A 333 5.98 9.17 19.17
N GLN A 334 5.94 8.58 20.37
CA GLN A 334 4.76 8.63 21.23
C GLN A 334 4.45 10.04 21.73
N ASN A 335 5.46 10.78 22.18
CA ASN A 335 5.27 12.09 22.80
C ASN A 335 4.94 13.17 21.76
N VAL A 336 5.60 13.11 20.60
CA VAL A 336 5.38 14.08 19.52
C VAL A 336 4.11 13.73 18.75
N HIS A 337 3.98 12.48 18.26
CA HIS A 337 2.93 12.13 17.29
C HIS A 337 1.76 11.33 17.88
N GLY A 338 1.89 10.77 19.08
CA GLY A 338 0.81 10.01 19.73
C GLY A 338 -0.55 10.73 19.70
N PRO A 339 -0.63 12.02 20.05
CA PRO A 339 -1.91 12.74 20.06
C PRO A 339 -2.58 12.92 18.69
N HIS A 340 -1.88 12.84 17.56
CA HIS A 340 -2.44 13.23 16.25
C HIS A 340 -2.21 12.26 15.10
N LEU A 341 -1.34 11.26 15.28
CA LEU A 341 -1.13 10.24 14.25
C LEU A 341 -2.41 9.41 14.04
N LEU A 342 -2.83 9.31 12.78
CA LEU A 342 -4.04 8.60 12.36
C LEU A 342 -3.72 7.20 11.84
N HIS A 343 -2.56 7.01 11.21
CA HIS A 343 -2.16 5.74 10.62
C HIS A 343 -0.74 5.37 11.03
N LEU A 344 -0.58 4.15 11.55
CA LEU A 344 0.71 3.62 11.96
C LEU A 344 0.92 2.24 11.35
N SER A 345 2.01 2.08 10.60
CA SER A 345 2.46 0.81 10.06
C SER A 345 3.86 0.47 10.58
N LEU A 346 4.02 -0.66 11.25
CA LEU A 346 5.28 -1.18 11.74
C LEU A 346 5.60 -2.48 10.98
N LEU A 347 6.47 -2.41 9.97
CA LEU A 347 6.65 -3.46 8.97
C LEU A 347 8.09 -4.00 8.91
N ALA A 348 8.27 -5.18 8.34
CA ALA A 348 9.60 -5.64 7.93
C ALA A 348 10.13 -4.78 6.76
N ARG A 349 11.47 -4.72 6.59
CA ARG A 349 12.07 -4.04 5.43
C ARG A 349 11.84 -4.78 4.09
N PRO A 350 12.44 -5.96 3.80
CA PRO A 350 12.15 -6.69 2.56
C PRO A 350 11.13 -7.80 2.73
N ALA A 351 10.43 -8.13 1.63
CA ALA A 351 9.44 -9.20 1.56
C ALA A 351 9.99 -10.62 1.90
N ASN A 352 11.32 -10.78 1.98
CA ASN A 352 11.99 -12.10 1.99
C ASN A 352 12.68 -12.44 3.32
N SER A 353 12.75 -11.52 4.29
CA SER A 353 13.53 -11.70 5.52
C SER A 353 12.72 -12.28 6.68
N THR A 354 13.42 -12.79 7.68
CA THR A 354 12.92 -12.92 9.06
C THR A 354 12.09 -11.69 9.39
N GLY A 355 10.83 -11.87 9.84
CA GLY A 355 9.99 -10.71 10.16
C GLY A 355 10.66 -9.81 11.20
N PRO A 356 10.12 -8.61 11.47
CA PRO A 356 10.84 -7.64 12.26
C PRO A 356 10.97 -8.12 13.71
N GLU A 357 12.13 -7.95 14.33
CA GLU A 357 12.30 -8.21 15.76
C GLU A 357 11.71 -7.05 16.58
N LEU A 358 10.89 -7.40 17.56
CA LEU A 358 10.22 -6.44 18.44
C LEU A 358 10.60 -6.73 19.89
N SER A 359 11.05 -5.71 20.60
CA SER A 359 11.34 -5.80 22.04
C SER A 359 10.71 -4.65 22.82
N GLY A 360 10.51 -4.85 24.12
CA GLY A 360 9.78 -3.92 24.98
C GLY A 360 8.27 -4.18 25.01
N ASN A 361 7.51 -3.23 25.57
CA ASN A 361 6.07 -3.39 25.79
C ASN A 361 5.28 -2.65 24.71
N ILE A 362 4.86 -3.39 23.67
CA ILE A 362 4.05 -2.87 22.54
C ILE A 362 2.77 -2.19 23.04
N ARG A 363 2.09 -2.77 24.03
CA ARG A 363 0.83 -2.22 24.54
C ARG A 363 1.03 -0.85 25.16
N LYS A 364 2.07 -0.70 25.99
CA LYS A 364 2.45 0.59 26.58
C LYS A 364 2.83 1.59 25.49
N TYR A 365 3.51 1.12 24.45
CA TYR A 365 3.85 1.93 23.29
C TYR A 365 2.59 2.46 22.58
N LEU A 366 1.67 1.58 22.20
CA LEU A 366 0.45 1.91 21.47
C LEU A 366 -0.53 2.77 22.28
N TRP A 367 -0.50 2.72 23.62
CA TRP A 367 -1.44 3.47 24.47
C TRP A 367 -1.41 4.99 24.29
N LYS A 368 -0.32 5.53 23.72
CA LYS A 368 -0.16 6.97 23.50
C LYS A 368 -0.81 7.48 22.22
N PHE A 369 -1.28 6.59 21.34
CA PHE A 369 -1.85 6.94 20.04
C PHE A 369 -3.38 7.04 20.09
N ALA A 370 -3.90 8.04 20.81
CA ALA A 370 -5.35 8.14 21.11
C ALA A 370 -6.24 8.35 19.87
N ASN A 371 -5.70 8.95 18.81
CA ASN A 371 -6.41 9.27 17.56
C ASN A 371 -6.10 8.29 16.42
N LEU A 372 -5.40 7.18 16.71
CA LEU A 372 -5.07 6.18 15.71
C LEU A 372 -6.33 5.53 15.16
N LYS A 373 -6.50 5.59 13.84
CA LYS A 373 -7.61 5.00 13.07
C LYS A 373 -7.23 3.67 12.44
N SER A 374 -6.01 3.56 11.92
CA SER A 374 -5.50 2.32 11.29
C SER A 374 -4.16 1.93 11.87
N LEU A 375 -4.05 0.65 12.25
CA LEU A 375 -2.82 0.04 12.74
C LEU A 375 -2.45 -1.16 11.88
N LYS A 376 -1.25 -1.15 11.30
CA LYS A 376 -0.67 -2.29 10.61
C LYS A 376 0.61 -2.73 11.31
N MET A 377 0.75 -4.02 11.62
CA MET A 377 1.96 -4.54 12.26
C MET A 377 2.37 -5.87 11.66
N GLU A 378 3.67 -6.08 11.51
CA GLU A 378 4.25 -7.37 11.16
C GLU A 378 5.02 -7.98 12.34
N PHE A 379 4.98 -9.31 12.45
CA PHE A 379 5.61 -10.06 13.54
C PHE A 379 6.48 -11.20 13.01
N PRO A 380 7.62 -11.49 13.68
CA PRO A 380 8.60 -12.47 13.22
C PRO A 380 8.16 -13.91 13.49
N SER A 381 7.29 -14.11 14.48
CA SER A 381 6.76 -15.41 14.86
C SER A 381 5.40 -15.29 15.53
N ILE A 382 4.68 -16.41 15.59
CA ILE A 382 3.42 -16.52 16.34
C ILE A 382 3.61 -16.16 17.82
N ARG A 383 4.72 -16.61 18.42
CA ARG A 383 5.02 -16.41 19.85
C ARG A 383 5.34 -14.96 20.21
N SER A 384 5.71 -14.15 19.21
CA SER A 384 6.10 -12.76 19.41
C SER A 384 4.91 -11.83 19.57
N TYR A 385 3.71 -12.23 19.13
CA TYR A 385 2.52 -11.39 19.21
C TYR A 385 1.42 -11.97 20.11
N HIS A 386 1.29 -13.30 20.21
CA HIS A 386 0.24 -13.90 21.02
C HIS A 386 0.67 -15.26 21.58
N ARG A 387 0.68 -15.41 22.91
CA ARG A 387 0.77 -16.71 23.59
C ARG A 387 -0.63 -17.11 24.00
N CYS A 388 -1.15 -18.24 23.52
CA CYS A 388 -2.48 -18.69 23.89
C CYS A 388 -2.35 -19.97 24.69
N LEU A 389 -2.77 -19.94 25.96
CA LEU A 389 -2.74 -21.12 26.84
C LEU A 389 -3.46 -22.33 26.20
N HIS A 390 -4.60 -22.08 25.54
CA HIS A 390 -5.38 -23.11 24.84
C HIS A 390 -4.73 -23.66 23.55
N CYS A 391 -3.82 -22.91 22.94
CA CYS A 391 -3.11 -23.36 21.73
C CYS A 391 -1.74 -23.97 22.05
N GLU A 392 -1.09 -23.53 23.12
CA GLU A 392 0.29 -23.91 23.44
C GLU A 392 0.40 -24.96 24.57
N GLY A 393 -0.73 -25.37 25.17
CA GLY A 393 -0.70 -26.35 26.27
C GLY A 393 0.03 -25.83 27.52
N CYS A 394 0.17 -24.51 27.65
CA CYS A 394 0.77 -23.89 28.81
C CYS A 394 -0.23 -23.94 29.98
N ASN A 395 0.10 -24.66 31.05
CA ASN A 395 -0.71 -24.78 32.27
C ASN A 395 -0.45 -23.64 33.27
N GLY A 396 -0.07 -22.45 32.79
CA GLY A 396 0.22 -21.30 33.66
C GLY A 396 -1.05 -20.54 34.02
N GLU A 397 -1.29 -20.33 35.32
CA GLU A 397 -2.47 -19.67 35.91
C GLU A 397 -2.51 -18.13 35.71
N ASP A 398 -1.61 -17.55 34.91
CA ASP A 398 -1.62 -16.11 34.61
C ASP A 398 -2.69 -15.79 33.55
N HIS A 399 -3.92 -15.68 34.01
CA HIS A 399 -5.13 -15.58 33.19
C HIS A 399 -5.47 -14.19 32.62
N PHE A 400 -4.60 -13.19 32.73
CA PHE A 400 -5.02 -11.81 32.43
C PHE A 400 -4.11 -11.07 31.44
N GLN A 401 -4.74 -10.56 30.38
CA GLN A 401 -4.28 -9.51 29.43
C GLN A 401 -3.53 -9.95 28.16
N PHE A 402 -4.14 -10.84 27.37
CA PHE A 402 -3.58 -11.34 26.10
C PHE A 402 -3.76 -10.44 24.85
N SER A 403 -4.13 -9.16 25.01
CA SER A 403 -4.09 -8.22 23.89
C SER A 403 -2.92 -7.25 24.05
N PHE A 404 -1.93 -7.38 23.17
CA PHE A 404 -0.84 -6.42 23.02
C PHE A 404 -1.32 -5.11 22.35
N ILE A 405 -2.48 -5.14 21.69
CA ILE A 405 -3.13 -3.94 21.14
C ILE A 405 -4.11 -3.41 22.19
N PRO A 406 -3.90 -2.18 22.68
CA PRO A 406 -4.87 -1.58 23.58
C PRO A 406 -6.16 -1.23 22.83
N PRO A 407 -7.33 -1.23 23.50
CA PRO A 407 -8.59 -0.84 22.89
C PRO A 407 -8.64 0.69 22.72
N LEU A 408 -7.95 1.18 21.69
CA LEU A 408 -7.91 2.59 21.34
C LEU A 408 -9.29 3.03 20.81
N PRO A 409 -9.85 4.16 21.28
CA PRO A 409 -11.23 4.54 20.98
C PRO A 409 -11.45 4.84 19.50
N SER A 410 -10.47 5.49 18.85
CA SER A 410 -10.57 5.92 17.45
C SER A 410 -10.19 4.84 16.43
N LEU A 411 -9.75 3.66 16.88
CA LEU A 411 -9.18 2.64 16.02
C LEU A 411 -10.29 1.88 15.31
N THR A 412 -10.35 2.02 13.99
CA THR A 412 -11.35 1.39 13.11
C THR A 412 -10.82 0.20 12.36
N GLU A 413 -9.51 0.15 12.11
CA GLU A 413 -8.85 -0.89 11.31
C GLU A 413 -7.58 -1.42 11.99
N VAL A 414 -7.49 -2.76 12.07
CA VAL A 414 -6.30 -3.46 12.54
C VAL A 414 -5.88 -4.54 11.54
N ASN A 415 -4.66 -4.44 11.04
CA ASN A 415 -4.06 -5.39 10.11
C ASN A 415 -2.78 -5.99 10.71
N LEU A 416 -2.81 -7.29 11.00
CA LEU A 416 -1.68 -7.99 11.60
C LEU A 416 -1.13 -9.02 10.62
N SER A 417 0.19 -9.03 10.43
CA SER A 417 0.90 -9.96 9.56
C SER A 417 1.88 -10.76 10.41
N VAL A 418 1.76 -12.09 10.40
CA VAL A 418 2.52 -12.96 11.30
C VAL A 418 3.23 -14.01 10.48
N ARG A 419 4.57 -14.03 10.59
CA ARG A 419 5.35 -15.11 10.01
C ARG A 419 5.18 -16.40 10.83
N VAL A 420 5.02 -17.51 10.13
CA VAL A 420 4.95 -18.85 10.71
C VAL A 420 6.26 -19.58 10.39
N HIS A 421 6.83 -20.26 11.39
CA HIS A 421 8.00 -21.10 11.15
C HIS A 421 7.66 -22.26 10.21
N SER A 422 8.67 -22.76 9.49
CA SER A 422 8.49 -23.91 8.61
C SER A 422 7.99 -25.12 9.41
N SER A 423 6.97 -25.81 8.90
CA SER A 423 6.47 -27.06 9.44
C SER A 423 6.04 -27.98 8.31
N GLU A 424 6.09 -29.29 8.52
CA GLU A 424 5.62 -30.27 7.54
C GLU A 424 4.10 -30.21 7.32
N GLN A 425 3.34 -29.79 8.34
CA GLN A 425 1.89 -29.65 8.23
C GLN A 425 1.48 -28.47 7.34
N PRO A 426 0.35 -28.55 6.62
CA PRO A 426 -0.20 -27.41 5.86
C PRO A 426 -0.40 -26.18 6.75
N LEU A 427 -0.07 -24.99 6.23
CA LEU A 427 -0.12 -23.72 6.97
C LEU A 427 -1.45 -23.54 7.72
N ILE A 428 -2.58 -23.79 7.05
CA ILE A 428 -3.92 -23.65 7.63
C ILE A 428 -4.11 -24.53 8.86
N THR A 429 -3.68 -25.80 8.81
CA THR A 429 -3.83 -26.76 9.91
C THR A 429 -3.06 -26.29 11.15
N THR A 430 -1.89 -25.70 10.93
CA THR A 430 -1.03 -25.18 12.00
C THR A 430 -1.63 -23.94 12.68
N ILE A 431 -2.24 -23.03 11.90
CA ILE A 431 -2.64 -21.71 12.41
C ILE A 431 -4.12 -21.59 12.77
N ASN A 432 -5.02 -22.43 12.22
CA ASN A 432 -6.46 -22.15 12.25
C ASN A 432 -7.00 -21.97 13.68
N LYS A 433 -6.69 -22.90 14.59
CA LYS A 433 -7.08 -22.79 16.00
C LYS A 433 -6.53 -21.52 16.64
N HIS A 434 -5.25 -21.22 16.38
CA HIS A 434 -4.58 -20.05 16.94
C HIS A 434 -5.14 -18.73 16.40
N ALA A 435 -5.42 -18.65 15.10
CA ALA A 435 -6.02 -17.49 14.44
C ALA A 435 -7.37 -17.14 15.07
N HIS A 436 -8.25 -18.15 15.23
CA HIS A 436 -9.55 -17.96 15.86
C HIS A 436 -9.43 -17.51 17.32
N CYS A 437 -8.52 -18.10 18.10
CA CYS A 437 -8.24 -17.64 19.46
C CYS A 437 -7.78 -16.18 19.50
N ALA A 438 -6.78 -15.81 18.68
CA ALA A 438 -6.24 -14.45 18.63
C ALA A 438 -7.32 -13.43 18.22
N ILE A 439 -8.11 -13.74 17.19
CA ILE A 439 -9.22 -12.90 16.72
C ILE A 439 -10.27 -12.71 17.81
N ARG A 440 -10.69 -13.79 18.50
CA ARG A 440 -11.66 -13.69 19.60
C ARG A 440 -11.13 -12.84 20.74
N HIS A 441 -9.86 -12.98 21.12
CA HIS A 441 -9.25 -12.18 22.19
C HIS A 441 -9.17 -10.69 21.84
N LEU A 442 -8.79 -10.37 20.59
CA LEU A 442 -8.77 -8.99 20.10
C LEU A 442 -10.19 -8.42 20.13
N TRP A 443 -11.16 -9.06 19.47
CA TRP A 443 -12.55 -8.57 19.48
C TRP A 443 -13.15 -8.47 20.87
N THR A 444 -12.87 -9.42 21.77
CA THR A 444 -13.28 -9.34 23.18
C THR A 444 -12.72 -8.09 23.85
N THR A 445 -11.43 -7.79 23.64
CA THR A 445 -10.76 -6.62 24.20
C THR A 445 -11.42 -5.32 23.72
N PHE A 446 -11.73 -5.22 22.42
CA PHE A 446 -12.36 -4.03 21.85
C PHE A 446 -13.86 -3.93 22.19
N ALA A 447 -14.62 -5.02 22.10
CA ALA A 447 -16.05 -5.05 22.39
C ALA A 447 -16.38 -4.76 23.86
N SER A 448 -15.46 -5.10 24.79
CA SER A 448 -15.59 -4.73 26.22
C SER A 448 -15.53 -3.22 26.48
N LYS A 449 -15.12 -2.41 25.48
CA LYS A 449 -15.07 -0.95 25.58
C LYS A 449 -16.22 -0.33 24.80
N PRO A 450 -17.14 0.40 25.44
CA PRO A 450 -18.31 0.97 24.78
C PRO A 450 -17.95 1.99 23.70
N ASN A 451 -16.79 2.64 23.83
CA ASN A 451 -16.32 3.66 22.89
C ASN A 451 -15.43 3.10 21.78
N SER A 452 -15.29 1.77 21.67
CA SER A 452 -14.49 1.18 20.59
C SER A 452 -15.18 1.38 19.24
N GLN A 453 -14.42 1.88 18.26
CA GLN A 453 -14.86 2.03 16.87
C GLN A 453 -14.29 0.95 15.94
N LEU A 454 -13.83 -0.19 16.47
CA LEU A 454 -13.21 -1.22 15.64
C LEU A 454 -14.24 -1.82 14.67
N GLU A 455 -14.01 -1.62 13.38
CA GLU A 455 -14.88 -2.12 12.30
C GLU A 455 -14.26 -3.35 11.64
N THR A 456 -12.96 -3.29 11.37
CA THR A 456 -12.25 -4.31 10.60
C THR A 456 -11.01 -4.79 11.35
N LEU A 457 -10.88 -6.13 11.41
CA LEU A 457 -9.67 -6.79 11.87
C LEU A 457 -9.29 -7.86 10.85
N SER A 458 -8.06 -7.76 10.34
CA SER A 458 -7.46 -8.73 9.41
C SER A 458 -6.19 -9.32 10.03
N LEU A 459 -6.07 -10.65 9.95
CA LEU A 459 -4.92 -11.40 10.43
C LEU A 459 -4.37 -12.27 9.29
N ARG A 460 -3.20 -11.89 8.80
CA ARG A 460 -2.45 -12.60 7.76
C ARG A 460 -1.37 -13.46 8.40
N PHE A 461 -1.39 -14.75 8.13
CA PHE A 461 -0.29 -15.64 8.43
C PHE A 461 0.43 -16.02 7.15
N TRP A 462 1.75 -16.05 7.18
CA TRP A 462 2.53 -16.40 5.99
C TRP A 462 3.80 -17.16 6.35
N ARG A 463 4.29 -17.96 5.41
CA ARG A 463 5.60 -18.59 5.47
C ARG A 463 6.13 -18.86 4.07
N TRP A 464 7.46 -18.92 3.97
CA TRP A 464 8.12 -19.43 2.78
C TRP A 464 8.19 -20.95 2.86
N GLU A 465 7.71 -21.63 1.82
CA GLU A 465 7.89 -23.08 1.66
C GLU A 465 8.98 -23.34 0.63
N THR A 466 10.03 -24.04 1.05
CA THR A 466 11.14 -24.44 0.19
C THR A 466 10.83 -25.79 -0.43
N GLY A 467 10.25 -25.77 -1.64
CA GLY A 467 10.10 -26.93 -2.52
C GLY A 467 11.10 -26.89 -3.67
N ARG A 468 10.67 -27.31 -4.88
CA ARG A 468 11.43 -27.06 -6.13
C ARG A 468 11.55 -25.57 -6.45
N THR A 469 10.56 -24.80 -6.02
CA THR A 469 10.51 -23.34 -6.09
C THR A 469 10.16 -22.83 -4.71
N THR A 470 10.78 -21.73 -4.30
CA THR A 470 10.39 -21.02 -3.07
C THR A 470 9.05 -20.33 -3.32
N GLU A 471 8.02 -20.78 -2.62
CA GLU A 471 6.66 -20.22 -2.75
C GLU A 471 6.24 -19.57 -1.42
N LEU A 472 5.62 -18.40 -1.49
CA LEU A 472 4.98 -17.77 -0.34
C LEU A 472 3.63 -18.43 -0.14
N LYS A 473 3.45 -19.16 0.97
CA LYS A 473 2.12 -19.58 1.42
C LYS A 473 1.58 -18.56 2.40
N GLU A 474 0.33 -18.18 2.19
CA GLU A 474 -0.36 -17.28 3.10
C GLU A 474 -1.81 -17.71 3.35
N THR A 475 -2.34 -17.24 4.47
CA THR A 475 -3.75 -17.39 4.84
C THR A 475 -4.17 -16.11 5.54
N ILE A 476 -5.22 -15.47 5.03
CA ILE A 476 -5.72 -14.20 5.54
C ILE A 476 -7.10 -14.45 6.14
N TYR A 477 -7.29 -14.05 7.39
CA TYR A 477 -8.57 -14.08 8.09
C TYR A 477 -9.13 -12.67 8.12
N ASP A 478 -10.26 -12.48 7.45
CA ASP A 478 -11.05 -11.26 7.53
C ASP A 478 -12.16 -11.44 8.55
N THR A 479 -12.40 -10.40 9.35
CA THR A 479 -13.37 -10.47 10.42
C THR A 479 -14.30 -9.27 10.37
N MET A 480 -15.58 -9.51 10.67
CA MET A 480 -16.61 -8.48 10.72
C MET A 480 -17.52 -8.75 11.91
N ARG A 481 -17.71 -7.73 12.75
CA ARG A 481 -18.67 -7.74 13.86
C ARG A 481 -19.91 -6.98 13.43
N LEU A 482 -21.06 -7.65 13.41
CA LEU A 482 -22.33 -7.05 13.05
C LEU A 482 -23.43 -7.59 13.97
N ARG A 483 -24.17 -6.68 14.64
CA ARG A 483 -25.34 -7.00 15.48
C ARG A 483 -25.09 -8.12 16.50
N GLY A 484 -24.00 -8.03 17.27
CA GLY A 484 -23.66 -9.02 18.28
C GLY A 484 -23.17 -10.36 17.72
N ARG A 485 -22.81 -10.41 16.43
CA ARG A 485 -22.19 -11.59 15.81
C ARG A 485 -20.83 -11.23 15.26
N LEU A 486 -19.84 -12.08 15.55
CA LEU A 486 -18.52 -12.00 14.94
C LEU A 486 -18.42 -13.07 13.86
N THR A 487 -18.19 -12.63 12.63
CA THR A 487 -17.94 -13.51 11.49
C THR A 487 -16.44 -13.55 11.18
N ILE A 488 -15.91 -14.74 10.96
CA ILE A 488 -14.52 -14.96 10.55
C ILE A 488 -14.54 -15.69 9.21
N ARG A 489 -13.88 -15.11 8.21
CA ARG A 489 -13.80 -15.65 6.85
C ARG A 489 -12.34 -15.77 6.43
N VAL A 490 -11.98 -16.92 5.88
CA VAL A 490 -10.66 -17.09 5.23
C VAL A 490 -10.72 -16.56 3.80
N ARG A 491 -9.92 -15.52 3.52
CA ARG A 491 -9.86 -14.89 2.20
C ARG A 491 -9.35 -15.89 1.17
N HIS A 492 -9.95 -15.86 -0.02
CA HIS A 492 -9.60 -16.72 -1.16
C HIS A 492 -9.71 -18.24 -0.95
N ASN A 493 -10.25 -18.71 0.19
CA ASN A 493 -10.47 -20.13 0.44
C ASN A 493 -11.95 -20.45 0.66
N ARG A 494 -12.68 -20.72 -0.44
CA ARG A 494 -14.12 -21.06 -0.39
C ARG A 494 -14.42 -22.41 0.25
N LYS A 495 -13.41 -23.28 0.44
CA LYS A 495 -13.60 -24.60 1.05
C LYS A 495 -13.68 -24.51 2.58
N ILE A 496 -13.17 -23.43 3.17
CA ILE A 496 -13.25 -23.20 4.61
C ILE A 496 -14.56 -22.46 4.88
N PRO A 497 -15.49 -23.06 5.64
CA PRO A 497 -16.76 -22.40 5.95
C PRO A 497 -16.52 -21.15 6.78
N VAL A 498 -17.36 -20.13 6.58
CA VAL A 498 -17.38 -18.94 7.45
C VAL A 498 -17.75 -19.41 8.85
N THR A 499 -16.95 -19.02 9.85
CA THR A 499 -17.26 -19.32 11.25
C THR A 499 -17.93 -18.12 11.89
N VAL A 500 -19.01 -18.37 12.63
CA VAL A 500 -19.81 -17.35 13.30
C VAL A 500 -19.77 -17.58 14.80
N TYR A 501 -19.47 -16.53 15.54
CA TYR A 501 -19.50 -16.51 17.00
C TYR A 501 -20.60 -15.57 17.49
N ASN A 502 -21.33 -16.00 18.52
CA ASN A 502 -22.28 -15.14 19.21
C ASN A 502 -21.57 -14.34 20.30
N GLU A 503 -21.87 -13.05 20.36
CA GLU A 503 -21.46 -12.18 21.44
C GLU A 503 -22.30 -12.45 22.69
N ILE A 504 -21.63 -12.78 23.79
CA ILE A 504 -22.22 -13.00 25.11
C ILE A 504 -21.72 -11.89 26.03
N CYS A 505 -22.65 -11.07 26.49
CA CYS A 505 -22.39 -10.03 27.49
C CYS A 505 -22.73 -10.58 28.87
N LYS A 506 -21.78 -10.55 29.80
CA LYS A 506 -22.01 -10.83 31.22
C LYS A 506 -21.72 -9.56 32.01
N GLU A 507 -22.72 -9.06 32.73
CA GLU A 507 -22.50 -7.99 33.71
C GLU A 507 -21.71 -8.56 34.89
N GLN A 508 -20.63 -7.88 35.26
CA GLN A 508 -19.86 -8.15 36.47
C GLN A 508 -20.39 -7.31 37.65
N GLU A 509 -20.10 -7.73 38.88
CA GLU A 509 -20.57 -7.07 40.11
C GLU A 509 -20.12 -5.60 40.24
N ASP A 510 -19.06 -5.21 39.53
CA ASP A 510 -18.53 -3.84 39.45
C ASP A 510 -19.17 -3.00 38.32
N GLY A 511 -20.16 -3.54 37.61
CA GLY A 511 -20.83 -2.90 36.48
C GLY A 511 -20.04 -2.98 35.16
N LEU A 512 -18.91 -3.69 35.11
CA LEU A 512 -18.20 -3.94 33.86
C LEU A 512 -18.91 -5.03 33.04
N VAL A 513 -19.07 -4.77 31.73
CA VAL A 513 -19.60 -5.78 30.80
C VAL A 513 -18.44 -6.61 30.26
N LEU A 514 -18.38 -7.86 30.68
CA LEU A 514 -17.49 -8.85 30.08
C LEU A 514 -18.13 -9.36 28.79
N VAL A 515 -17.53 -9.01 27.66
CA VAL A 515 -17.92 -9.54 26.36
C VAL A 515 -17.10 -10.79 26.06
N ARG A 516 -17.74 -11.87 25.61
CA ARG A 516 -17.06 -13.07 25.10
C ARG A 516 -17.74 -13.55 23.82
N PHE A 517 -16.97 -14.13 22.92
CA PHE A 517 -17.48 -14.73 21.69
C PHE A 517 -17.43 -16.24 21.80
N ASP A 518 -18.58 -16.93 21.74
CA ASP A 518 -18.66 -18.40 21.76
C ASP A 518 -19.19 -18.97 20.43
N GLU A 519 -18.74 -20.18 20.08
CA GLU A 519 -19.13 -20.84 18.83
C GLU A 519 -20.62 -21.14 18.86
N LEU A 520 -21.31 -20.84 17.76
CA LEU A 520 -22.67 -21.33 17.55
C LEU A 520 -22.64 -22.85 17.53
N ASP A 521 -23.39 -23.47 18.43
CA ASP A 521 -23.63 -24.91 18.37
C ASP A 521 -24.25 -25.23 17.01
N GLN A 522 -23.48 -25.92 16.16
CA GLN A 522 -23.87 -26.25 14.78
C GLN A 522 -25.12 -27.14 14.67
N ARG A 523 -25.73 -27.50 15.81
CA ARG A 523 -26.97 -28.28 15.90
C ARG A 523 -28.22 -27.43 15.67
N GLU A 524 -28.12 -26.11 15.71
CA GLU A 524 -29.26 -25.19 15.51
C GLU A 524 -29.18 -24.48 14.14
N GLY A 525 -29.55 -25.19 13.07
CA GLY A 525 -30.03 -24.60 11.81
C GLY A 525 -28.97 -23.98 10.88
N THR A 526 -28.90 -24.49 9.65
CA THR A 526 -28.15 -23.88 8.55
C THR A 526 -28.81 -22.55 8.15
N VAL A 527 -28.18 -21.42 8.46
CA VAL A 527 -28.64 -20.10 8.00
C VAL A 527 -28.02 -19.83 6.63
N GLU A 528 -28.86 -19.78 5.58
CA GLU A 528 -28.45 -19.28 4.26
C GLU A 528 -28.18 -17.77 4.36
N LEU A 529 -26.96 -17.37 4.00
CA LEU A 529 -26.47 -15.98 3.96
C LEU A 529 -26.46 -15.44 2.53
#